data_AF-M3EUF7-F1
#
_entry.id   AF-M3EUF7-F1
#
_cell.length_a   1.000
_cell.length_b   1.000
_cell.length_c   1.000
_cell.angle_alpha   90.00
_cell.angle_beta   90.00
_cell.angle_gamma   90.00
#
_symmetry.space_group_name_H-M   'P 1'
#
loop_
_entity.id
_entity.type
_entity.pdbx_description
1 polymer ?
#
loop_
_entity_poly.entity_id
_entity_poly.type
_entity_poly.pdbx_seq_one_letter_code
_entity_poly.pdbx_strand_id
1 'polypeptide(L)'
;MDSITFLGYIASLLTTISFLPQLIRILMGGSTKDISRNMYIVLVTGVFLWFIYGCLKQDFPIILANAFTFLFAATILYFKLKSDSKVKLKNKSNEE
;
A
#
# COMPACT_ATOMS: atom_id res chain seq x y z
N MET A 1 20.01 -3.85 22.85
CA MET A 1 18.65 -3.46 22.41
C MET A 1 17.67 -4.15 23.32
N ASP A 2 16.67 -3.43 23.82
CA ASP A 2 15.58 -4.02 24.61
C ASP A 2 14.73 -4.96 23.76
N SER A 3 14.19 -6.01 24.38
CA SER A 3 13.35 -7.01 23.71
C SER A 3 12.13 -6.40 23.02
N ILE A 4 11.57 -5.33 23.58
CA ILE A 4 10.43 -4.57 23.03
C ILE A 4 10.84 -3.88 21.71
N THR A 5 12.00 -3.24 21.69
CA THR A 5 12.51 -2.56 20.48
C THR A 5 12.79 -3.57 19.36
N PHE A 6 13.37 -4.72 19.69
CA PHE A 6 13.62 -5.79 18.72
C PHE A 6 12.31 -6.34 18.12
N LEU A 7 11.28 -6.56 18.95
CA LEU A 7 9.96 -6.97 18.49
C LEU A 7 9.34 -5.94 17.53
N GLY A 8 9.46 -4.64 17.85
CA GLY A 8 8.99 -3.56 17.00
C GLY A 8 9.63 -3.57 15.62
N TYR A 9 10.95 -3.80 15.54
CA TYR A 9 11.64 -3.94 14.26
C TYR A 9 11.15 -5.15 13.46
N ILE A 10 11.04 -6.33 14.07
CA ILE A 10 10.56 -7.52 13.38
C ILE A 10 9.11 -7.34 12.90
N ALA A 11 8.23 -6.79 13.73
CA ALA A 11 6.86 -6.49 13.35
C ALA A 11 6.81 -5.53 12.15
N SER A 12 7.55 -4.42 12.21
CA SER A 12 7.62 -3.41 11.15
C SER A 12 8.14 -3.99 9.82
N LEU A 13 9.12 -4.89 9.89
CA LEU A 13 9.72 -5.54 8.73
C LEU A 13 8.71 -6.50 8.08
N LEU A 14 8.09 -7.37 8.88
CA LEU A 14 7.14 -8.37 8.40
C LEU A 14 5.91 -7.72 7.77
N THR A 15 5.35 -6.69 8.39
CA THR A 15 4.19 -5.97 7.83
C THR A 15 4.56 -5.28 6.52
N THR A 16 5.72 -4.64 6.43
CA THR A 16 6.16 -3.94 5.23
C THR A 16 6.41 -4.92 4.07
N ILE A 17 7.13 -6.02 4.32
CA ILE A 17 7.44 -7.03 3.30
C ILE A 17 6.17 -7.74 2.81
N SER A 18 5.12 -7.85 3.62
CA SER A 18 3.86 -8.50 3.19
C SER A 18 3.22 -7.84 1.96
N PHE A 19 3.45 -6.54 1.73
CA PHE A 19 2.93 -5.82 0.56
C PHE A 19 3.83 -5.96 -0.68
N LEU A 20 5.08 -6.38 -0.51
CA LEU A 20 6.06 -6.45 -1.60
C LEU A 20 5.70 -7.52 -2.65
N PRO A 21 5.31 -8.77 -2.30
CA PRO A 21 4.84 -9.75 -3.27
C PRO A 21 3.65 -9.25 -4.08
N GLN A 22 2.72 -8.54 -3.43
CA GLN A 22 1.54 -7.98 -4.08
C GLN A 22 1.94 -6.87 -5.07
N LEU A 23 2.86 -5.98 -4.69
CA LEU A 23 3.40 -4.94 -5.56
C LEU A 23 4.11 -5.54 -6.79
N ILE A 24 5.01 -6.51 -6.56
CA ILE A 24 5.75 -7.19 -7.63
C ILE A 24 4.78 -7.84 -8.62
N ARG A 25 3.75 -8.54 -8.14
CA ARG A 25 2.74 -9.18 -9.00
C ARG A 25 2.06 -8.17 -9.93
N ILE A 26 1.76 -6.97 -9.45
CA ILE A 26 1.13 -5.92 -10.26
C ILE A 26 2.11 -5.34 -11.27
N LEU A 27 3.36 -5.08 -10.86
CA LEU A 27 4.41 -4.56 -11.74
C LEU A 27 4.76 -5.55 -12.86
N MET A 28 4.68 -6.85 -12.60
CA MET A 28 4.88 -7.92 -13.59
C MET A 28 3.67 -8.15 -14.51
N GLY A 29 2.66 -7.27 -14.49
CA GLY A 29 1.49 -7.37 -15.36
C GLY A 29 0.39 -8.31 -14.85
N GLY A 30 0.45 -8.71 -13.57
CA GLY A 30 -0.61 -9.48 -12.94
C GLY A 30 -1.95 -8.73 -12.88
N SER A 31 -3.04 -9.49 -12.88
CA SER A 31 -4.39 -8.94 -12.82
C SER A 31 -4.66 -8.17 -11.51
N THR A 32 -5.29 -6.99 -11.65
CA THR A 32 -5.78 -6.18 -10.52
C THR A 32 -7.31 -6.27 -10.35
N LYS A 33 -7.98 -7.18 -11.06
CA LYS A 33 -9.44 -7.33 -11.04
C LYS A 33 -9.96 -7.61 -9.63
N ASP A 34 -9.29 -8.50 -8.91
CA ASP A 34 -9.73 -8.98 -7.58
C ASP A 34 -9.29 -8.05 -6.44
N ILE A 35 -8.57 -6.97 -6.75
CA ILE A 35 -8.12 -6.00 -5.76
C ILE A 35 -9.23 -4.98 -5.52
N SER A 36 -9.66 -4.84 -4.26
CA SER A 36 -10.60 -3.79 -3.87
C SER A 36 -9.94 -2.41 -3.92
N ARG A 37 -10.41 -1.55 -4.82
CA ARG A 37 -9.97 -0.14 -4.90
C ARG A 37 -10.21 0.61 -3.59
N ASN A 38 -11.40 0.47 -3.02
CA ASN A 38 -11.81 1.21 -1.83
C ASN A 38 -10.97 0.82 -0.61
N MET A 39 -10.62 -0.47 -0.48
CA MET A 39 -9.71 -0.94 0.56
C MET A 39 -8.36 -0.21 0.49
N TYR A 40 -7.78 -0.11 -0.70
CA TYR A 40 -6.48 0.55 -0.87
C TYR A 40 -6.55 2.06 -0.66
N ILE A 41 -7.66 2.73 -1.00
CA ILE A 41 -7.86 4.14 -0.66
C ILE A 41 -7.82 4.34 0.85
N VAL A 42 -8.63 3.58 1.59
CA VAL A 42 -8.68 3.66 3.06
C VAL A 42 -7.33 3.30 3.68
N LEU A 43 -6.65 2.27 3.15
CA LEU A 43 -5.33 1.86 3.62
C LEU A 43 -4.30 2.97 3.43
N VAL A 44 -4.19 3.55 2.24
CA VAL A 44 -3.23 4.63 1.92
C VAL A 44 -3.46 5.85 2.83
N THR A 45 -4.72 6.26 3.03
CA THR A 45 -5.06 7.35 3.95
C THR A 45 -4.71 6.99 5.39
N GLY A 46 -5.04 5.78 5.84
CA GLY A 46 -4.76 5.31 7.20
C GLY A 46 -3.27 5.27 7.52
N VAL A 47 -2.45 4.68 6.64
CA VAL A 47 -0.99 4.60 6.87
C VAL A 47 -0.31 5.96 6.74
N PHE A 48 -0.84 6.88 5.94
CA PHE A 48 -0.38 8.27 5.91
C PHE A 48 -0.63 8.99 7.24
N LEU A 49 -1.83 8.81 7.81
CA LEU A 49 -2.15 9.35 9.13
C LEU A 49 -1.27 8.71 10.24
N TRP A 50 -1.03 7.40 10.18
CA TRP A 50 -0.12 6.71 11.09
C TRP A 50 1.33 7.18 10.96
N PHE A 51 1.79 7.48 9.75
CA PHE A 51 3.11 8.07 9.51
C PHE A 51 3.22 9.44 10.19
N ILE A 52 2.22 10.33 10.00
CA ILE A 52 2.17 11.63 10.68
C ILE A 52 2.16 11.43 12.20
N TYR A 53 1.35 10.51 12.71
CA TYR A 53 1.30 10.18 14.12
C TYR A 53 2.65 9.71 14.66
N GLY A 54 3.36 8.83 13.94
CA GLY A 54 4.70 8.37 14.29
C GLY A 54 5.70 9.53 14.37
N CYS A 55 5.67 10.45 13.40
CA CYS A 55 6.50 11.66 13.41
C CYS A 55 6.24 12.52 14.65
N LEU A 56 4.97 12.74 15.01
CA LEU A 56 4.58 13.48 16.22
C LEU A 56 5.02 12.78 17.52
N LYS A 57 5.10 11.45 17.51
CA LYS A 57 5.58 10.64 18.64
C LYS A 57 7.10 10.43 18.67
N GLN A 58 7.81 10.85 17.62
CA GLN A 58 9.24 10.54 17.41
C GLN A 58 9.55 9.03 17.48
N ASP A 59 8.60 8.19 17.07
CA ASP A 59 8.72 6.73 17.10
C ASP A 59 9.24 6.23 15.74
N PHE A 60 10.55 6.01 15.66
CA PHE A 60 11.23 5.55 14.44
C PHE A 60 10.66 4.27 13.84
N PRO A 61 10.43 3.18 14.61
CA PRO A 61 9.76 1.98 14.10
C PRO A 61 8.40 2.26 13.42
N ILE A 62 7.53 3.07 14.05
CA ILE A 62 6.21 3.42 13.48
C ILE A 62 6.38 4.25 12.21
N ILE A 63 7.27 5.25 12.21
CA ILE A 63 7.55 6.11 11.06
C ILE A 63 8.00 5.24 9.88
N LEU A 64 8.98 4.36 10.09
CA LEU A 64 9.61 3.57 9.03
C LEU A 64 8.62 2.57 8.43
N ALA A 65 7.88 1.83 9.27
CA ALA A 65 6.86 0.88 8.81
C ALA A 65 5.80 1.56 7.92
N ASN A 66 5.26 2.69 8.39
CA ASN A 66 4.17 3.36 7.69
C ASN A 66 4.64 4.09 6.43
N ALA A 67 5.87 4.61 6.42
CA ALA A 67 6.46 5.23 5.23
C ALA A 67 6.61 4.22 4.07
N PHE A 68 7.21 3.05 4.33
CA PHE A 68 7.35 2.02 3.29
C PHE A 68 6.01 1.41 2.89
N THR A 69 5.14 1.15 3.87
CA THR A 69 3.79 0.64 3.58
C THR A 69 3.00 1.63 2.73
N PHE A 70 3.08 2.94 3.00
CA PHE A 70 2.47 3.99 2.20
C PHE A 70 3.00 3.95 0.76
N LEU A 71 4.31 3.86 0.56
CA LEU A 71 4.92 3.79 -0.77
C LEU A 71 4.39 2.59 -1.58
N PHE A 72 4.34 1.41 -0.96
CA PHE A 72 3.84 0.20 -1.62
C PHE A 72 2.34 0.29 -1.90
N ALA A 73 1.53 0.65 -0.91
CA ALA A 73 0.08 0.75 -1.05
C ALA A 73 -0.35 1.83 -2.06
N ALA A 74 0.33 2.99 -2.06
CA ALA A 74 0.05 4.07 -3.02
C ALA A 74 0.40 3.63 -4.45
N THR A 75 1.50 2.91 -4.64
CA THR A 75 1.88 2.37 -5.96
C THR A 75 0.83 1.35 -6.45
N ILE A 76 0.41 0.43 -5.59
CA ILE A 76 -0.65 -0.54 -5.90
C ILE A 76 -1.96 0.17 -6.27
N LEU A 77 -2.36 1.17 -5.49
CA LEU A 77 -3.57 1.96 -5.74
C LEU A 77 -3.48 2.69 -7.09
N TYR A 78 -2.35 3.30 -7.41
CA TYR A 78 -2.13 3.97 -8.70
C TYR A 78 -2.35 3.02 -9.88
N PHE A 79 -1.74 1.83 -9.86
CA PHE A 79 -1.93 0.84 -10.92
C PHE A 79 -3.38 0.33 -11.00
N LYS A 80 -4.05 0.15 -9.86
CA LYS A 80 -5.46 -0.23 -9.81
C LYS A 80 -6.35 0.83 -10.48
N LEU A 81 -6.16 2.12 -10.12
CA LEU A 81 -6.92 3.23 -10.71
C LEU A 81 -6.68 3.36 -12.22
N LYS A 82 -5.43 3.18 -12.67
CA LYS A 82 -5.09 3.16 -14.10
C LYS A 82 -5.76 2.00 -14.84
N SER A 83 -5.80 0.81 -14.25
CA SER A 83 -6.44 -0.36 -14.84
C SER A 83 -7.97 -0.18 -14.94
N ASP A 84 -8.62 0.27 -13.87
CA ASP A 84 -10.07 0.50 -13.85
C ASP A 84 -10.48 1.57 -14.88
N SER A 85 -9.67 2.62 -15.04
CA SER A 85 -9.92 3.68 -16.04
C SER A 85 -9.85 3.16 -17.48
N LYS A 86 -8.89 2.29 -17.79
CA LYS A 86 -8.78 1.64 -19.11
C LYS A 86 -9.98 0.72 -19.39
N VAL A 87 -10.44 -0.03 -18.40
CA VAL A 87 -11.63 -0.90 -18.54
C VAL A 87 -12.87 -0.05 -18.83
N LYS A 88 -13.05 1.06 -18.11
CA LYS A 88 -14.20 1.96 -18.31
C LYS A 88 -14.24 2.58 -19.71
N LEU A 89 -13.09 2.99 -20.25
CA LEU A 89 -12.99 3.54 -21.62
C LEU A 89 -13.32 2.49 -22.69
N LYS A 90 -12.81 1.26 -22.54
CA LYS A 90 -13.09 0.17 -23.48
C LYS A 90 -14.57 -0.23 -23.51
N ASN A 91 -15.24 -0.20 -22.36
CA ASN A 91 -16.68 -0.50 -22.31
C ASN A 91 -17.49 0.57 -23.04
N LYS A 92 -17.13 1.85 -22.85
CA LYS A 92 -17.81 2.97 -23.53
C LYS A 92 -17.68 2.89 -25.05
N SER A 93 -16.52 2.51 -25.59
CA SER A 93 -16.31 2.37 -27.05
C SER A 93 -17.01 1.16 -27.67
N ASN A 94 -17.42 0.17 -26.88
CA ASN A 94 -18.17 -0.98 -27.39
C ASN A 94 -19.70 -0.72 -27.41
N GLU A 95 -20.15 0.34 -26.73
CA GLU A 95 -21.55 0.76 -26.67
C GLU A 95 -21.90 1.83 -27.72
N GLU A 96 -20.89 2.46 -28.33
CA GLU A 96 -20.99 3.41 -29.47
C GLU A 96 -20.89 2.68 -30.82
#